data_AF-A0A1B7JZ09-F1
#
_entry.id   AF-A0A1B7JZ09-F1
#
_cell.length_a   1.000
_cell.length_b   1.000
_cell.length_c   1.000
_cell.angle_alpha   90.00
_cell.angle_beta   90.00
_cell.angle_gamma   90.00
#
_symmetry.space_group_name_H-M   'P 1'
#
loop_
_entity.id
_entity.type
_entity.pdbx_description
1 polymer ?
#
loop_
_entity_poly.entity_id
_entity_poly.type
_entity_poly.pdbx_seq_one_letter_code
_entity_poly.pdbx_strand_id
1 'polypeptide(L)'
;MIIIFEMDSGVCTLTKGIDNGLTLLETGQRDVPAGIQFWIVDPSELPLDEPTESWELDVAALGEPAGVGGTYVEKSEEEHE
;
A
#
# COMPACT_ATOMS: atom_id res chain seq x y z
N MET A 1 5.55 -9.68 1.27
CA MET A 1 4.41 -8.75 1.25
C MET A 1 4.87 -7.29 1.11
N ILE A 2 4.38 -6.62 0.07
CA ILE A 2 4.56 -5.18 -0.18
C ILE A 2 3.22 -4.55 -0.55
N ILE A 3 3.11 -3.23 -0.44
CA ILE A 3 1.93 -2.47 -0.85
C ILE A 3 2.14 -2.01 -2.30
N ILE A 4 1.12 -2.15 -3.14
CA ILE A 4 1.09 -1.61 -4.51
C ILE A 4 -0.12 -0.72 -4.70
N PHE A 5 0.05 0.36 -5.46
CA PHE A 5 -1.03 1.29 -5.79
C PHE A 5 -0.70 2.02 -7.08
N GLU A 6 -1.73 2.41 -7.82
CA GLU A 6 -1.58 3.16 -9.06
C GLU A 6 -1.75 4.65 -8.81
N MET A 7 -0.91 5.46 -9.45
CA MET A 7 -1.04 6.90 -9.52
C MET A 7 -1.02 7.36 -10.99
N ASP A 8 -1.34 8.64 -11.23
CA ASP A 8 -1.40 9.24 -12.58
C ASP A 8 -0.12 9.01 -13.42
N SER A 9 1.02 8.77 -12.76
CA SER A 9 2.33 8.52 -13.38
C SER A 9 2.70 7.02 -13.51
N GLY A 10 1.86 6.09 -13.08
CA GLY A 10 2.12 4.64 -13.10
C GLY A 10 2.03 3.95 -11.73
N VAL A 11 2.43 2.68 -11.69
CA VAL A 11 2.35 1.84 -10.49
C VAL A 11 3.49 2.14 -9.53
N CYS A 12 3.13 2.31 -8.26
CA CYS A 12 4.04 2.58 -7.16
C CYS A 12 4.04 1.41 -6.17
N THR A 13 5.23 1.09 -5.65
CA THR A 13 5.41 0.05 -4.64
C THR A 13 5.89 0.68 -3.33
N LEU A 14 5.30 0.28 -2.22
CA LEU A 14 5.68 0.74 -0.89
C LEU A 14 5.96 -0.46 0.03
N THR A 15 7.14 -0.42 0.66
CA THR A 15 7.56 -1.43 1.62
C THR A 15 7.41 -0.90 3.03
N LYS A 16 7.11 -1.79 3.98
CA LYS A 16 7.07 -1.41 5.39
C LYS A 16 8.48 -0.99 5.84
N GLY A 17 8.58 0.25 6.36
CA GLY A 17 9.78 0.72 7.04
C GLY A 17 10.08 -0.11 8.30
N ILE A 18 11.36 -0.37 8.54
CA ILE A 18 11.83 -1.05 9.76
C ILE A 18 11.45 -0.17 10.96
N ASP A 19 10.93 -0.78 12.03
CA ASP A 19 10.68 -0.15 13.34
C ASP A 19 9.54 0.86 13.49
N ASN A 20 8.58 0.95 12.56
CA ASN A 20 7.45 1.89 12.72
C ASN A 20 6.32 1.39 13.63
N GLY A 21 6.35 0.15 14.13
CA GLY A 21 5.25 -0.46 14.91
C GLY A 21 3.93 -0.69 14.13
N LEU A 22 3.79 -0.12 12.93
CA LEU A 22 2.60 -0.21 12.09
C LEU A 22 2.53 -1.51 11.29
N THR A 23 1.32 -2.00 11.04
CA THR A 23 1.05 -3.06 10.07
C THR A 23 1.21 -2.54 8.63
N LEU A 24 1.28 -3.44 7.64
CA LEU A 24 1.27 -3.06 6.23
C LEU A 24 -0.02 -2.31 5.86
N LEU A 25 -1.16 -2.72 6.42
CA LEU A 25 -2.43 -2.04 6.19
C LEU A 25 -2.39 -0.60 6.69
N GLU A 26 -1.95 -0.38 7.92
CA GLU A 26 -1.82 0.97 8.51
C GLU A 26 -0.81 1.83 7.76
N THR A 27 0.30 1.22 7.33
CA THR A 27 1.30 1.89 6.48
C THR A 27 0.66 2.32 5.16
N GLY A 28 -0.09 1.43 4.50
CA GLY A 28 -0.82 1.77 3.28
C GLY A 28 -1.80 2.91 3.51
N GLN A 29 -2.60 2.85 4.58
CA GLN A 29 -3.55 3.91 4.90
C GLN A 29 -2.90 5.26 5.24
N ARG A 30 -1.65 5.27 5.72
CA ARG A 30 -0.93 6.48 6.14
C ARG A 30 -0.11 7.08 5.02
N ASP A 31 0.65 6.25 4.32
CA ASP A 31 1.65 6.66 3.33
C ASP A 31 1.09 6.70 1.90
N VAL A 32 0.01 5.96 1.60
CA VAL A 32 -0.69 6.07 0.30
C VAL A 32 -1.52 7.36 0.29
N PRO A 33 -1.51 8.13 -0.80
CA PRO A 33 -2.29 9.36 -0.91
C PRO A 33 -3.79 9.16 -0.64
N ALA A 34 -4.41 10.19 -0.07
CA ALA A 34 -5.82 10.16 0.30
C ALA A 34 -6.72 9.85 -0.91
N GLY A 35 -7.58 8.84 -0.77
CA GLY A 35 -8.53 8.44 -1.81
C GLY A 35 -7.98 7.46 -2.86
N ILE A 36 -6.71 7.05 -2.75
CA ILE A 36 -6.11 6.04 -3.63
C ILE A 36 -6.25 4.65 -3.00
N GLN A 37 -6.76 3.69 -3.77
CA GLN A 37 -6.85 2.30 -3.34
C GLN A 37 -5.48 1.62 -3.43
N PHE A 38 -5.20 0.72 -2.49
CA PHE A 38 -3.97 -0.04 -2.48
C PHE A 38 -4.21 -1.52 -2.18
N TRP A 39 -3.28 -2.35 -2.65
CA TRP A 39 -3.29 -3.80 -2.46
C TRP A 39 -2.01 -4.24 -1.75
N ILE A 40 -2.11 -5.31 -0.98
CA ILE A 40 -0.94 -5.93 -0.33
C ILE A 40 -0.71 -7.26 -1.04
N VAL A 41 0.40 -7.36 -1.75
CA VAL A 41 0.75 -8.53 -2.57
C VAL A 41 2.11 -9.07 -2.17
N ASP A 42 2.42 -10.32 -2.54
CA ASP A 42 3.77 -10.81 -2.35
C ASP A 42 4.70 -10.28 -3.46
N PRO A 43 5.89 -9.75 -3.14
CA PRO A 43 6.79 -9.22 -4.16
C PRO A 43 7.28 -10.30 -5.14
N SER A 44 7.17 -11.59 -4.80
CA SER A 44 7.46 -12.68 -5.74
C SER A 44 6.43 -12.83 -6.86
N GLU A 45 5.25 -12.24 -6.72
CA GLU A 45 4.20 -12.23 -7.75
C GLU A 45 4.32 -11.06 -8.72
N LEU A 46 5.27 -10.15 -8.48
CA LEU A 46 5.45 -8.96 -9.29
C LEU A 46 6.39 -9.22 -10.49
N PRO A 47 6.16 -8.55 -11.63
CA PRO A 47 7.02 -8.66 -12.79
C PRO A 47 8.35 -7.93 -12.55
N LEU A 48 9.31 -8.62 -11.93
CA LEU A 48 10.66 -8.09 -11.64
C LEU A 48 11.52 -7.91 -12.90
N ASP A 49 11.07 -8.44 -14.05
CA ASP A 49 11.75 -8.36 -15.34
C ASP A 49 11.51 -7.02 -16.09
N GLU A 50 10.54 -6.21 -15.64
CA GLU A 50 10.14 -4.96 -16.30
C GLU A 50 10.19 -3.77 -15.33
N PRO A 51 10.49 -2.54 -15.81
CA PRO A 51 10.46 -1.36 -14.96
C PRO A 51 9.04 -1.06 -14.47
N THR A 52 8.90 -0.57 -13.25
CA THR A 52 7.60 -0.27 -12.62
C THR A 52 6.76 0.74 -13.40
N GLU A 53 7.40 1.59 -14.21
CA GLU A 53 6.74 2.54 -15.11
C GLU A 53 5.93 1.85 -16.23
N SER A 54 6.25 0.60 -16.55
CA SER A 54 5.55 -0.22 -17.55
C SER A 54 4.53 -1.16 -16.92
N TRP A 55 4.41 -1.17 -15.59
CA TRP A 55 3.44 -2.02 -14.90
C TRP A 55 2.05 -1.40 -15.01
N GLU A 56 1.06 -2.25 -15.28
CA GLU A 56 -0.36 -1.89 -15.26
C GLU A 56 -1.03 -2.67 -14.12
N LEU A 57 -1.82 -1.98 -13.29
CA LEU A 57 -2.43 -2.58 -12.12
C LEU A 57 -3.75 -3.25 -12.52
N ASP A 58 -3.73 -4.57 -12.72
CA ASP A 58 -4.94 -5.31 -13.07
C ASP A 58 -5.82 -5.53 -11.82
N VAL A 59 -6.69 -4.55 -11.55
CA VAL A 59 -7.61 -4.58 -10.41
C VAL A 59 -8.55 -5.81 -10.45
N ALA A 60 -8.88 -6.32 -11.64
CA ALA A 60 -9.71 -7.50 -11.77
C ALA A 60 -8.98 -8.78 -11.34
N ALA A 61 -7.68 -8.88 -11.61
CA ALA A 61 -6.82 -9.98 -11.18
C ALA A 61 -6.47 -9.89 -9.68
N LEU A 62 -6.23 -8.67 -9.17
CA LEU A 62 -5.88 -8.42 -7.76
C LEU A 62 -7.08 -8.57 -6.82
N GLY A 63 -8.29 -8.31 -7.32
CA GLY A 63 -9.52 -8.39 -6.54
C GLY A 63 -9.71 -7.19 -5.61
N GLU A 64 -10.29 -7.42 -4.45
CA GLU A 64 -10.66 -6.35 -3.52
C GLU A 64 -9.42 -5.63 -2.96
N PRO A 65 -9.43 -4.28 -2.91
CA PRO A 65 -8.32 -3.53 -2.34
C PRO A 65 -8.17 -3.85 -0.85
N ALA A 66 -6.92 -3.89 -0.39
CA ALA A 66 -6.61 -4.06 1.02
C ALA A 66 -7.09 -2.85 1.84
N GLY A 67 -7.02 -1.65 1.26
CA GLY A 67 -7.50 -0.43 1.88
C GLY A 67 -7.43 0.79 0.96
N VAL A 68 -7.71 1.95 1.55
CA VAL A 68 -7.64 3.26 0.89
C VAL A 68 -6.64 4.14 1.64
N GLY A 69 -5.80 4.85 0.90
CA GLY A 69 -4.86 5.83 1.46
C GLY A 69 -5.58 7.00 2.12
N GLY A 70 -4.91 7.65 3.06
CA GLY A 70 -5.43 8.75 3.86
C GLY A 70 -6.52 8.37 4.87
N THR A 71 -6.79 7.08 5.08
CA THR A 71 -7.77 6.61 6.09
C THR A 71 -7.09 6.16 7.38
N TYR A 72 -5.79 6.39 7.54
CA TYR A 72 -5.10 6.00 8.76
C TYR A 72 -5.60 6.86 9.91
N VAL A 73 -6.18 6.20 10.90
CA VAL A 73 -6.53 6.82 12.18
C VAL A 73 -5.40 6.44 13.12
N GLU A 74 -4.61 7.43 13.52
CA GLU A 74 -3.63 7.25 14.58
C GLU A 74 -4.38 6.72 15.79
N LYS A 75 -3.99 5.56 16.30
CA LYS A 75 -4.48 5.11 17.60
C LYS A 75 -3.94 6.13 18.59
N SER A 76 -4.77 7.12 18.94
CA SER A 76 -4.53 7.94 20.11
C SER A 76 -4.25 6.95 21.23
N GLU A 77 -3.04 7.01 21.79
CA GLU A 77 -2.75 6.29 23.01
C GLU A 77 -3.80 6.75 24.03
N GLU A 78 -4.81 5.90 24.27
CA GLU A 78 -5.78 6.09 25.35
C GLU A 78 -4.95 6.17 26.64
N GLU A 79 -4.82 7.41 27.10
CA GLU A 79 -4.84 7.84 28.50
C GLU A 79 -4.25 6.81 29.48
N HIS A 80 -2.93 6.88 29.71
CA HIS A 80 -2.38 6.34 30.95
C HIS A 80 -2.63 7.36 32.05
N GLU A 81 -3.73 7.15 32.79
CA GLU A 81 -4.04 7.79 34.08
C GLU A 81 -2.96 7.50 35.14
#